data_AF-A0A1Q3WSR1-F1
#
_entry.id   AF-A0A1Q3WSR1-F1
#
_cell.length_a   1.000
_cell.length_b   1.000
_cell.length_c   1.000
_cell.angle_alpha   90.00
_cell.angle_beta   90.00
_cell.angle_gamma   90.00
#
_symmetry.space_group_name_H-M   'P 1'
#
loop_
_entity.id
_entity.type
_entity.pdbx_description
1 polymer ?
#
loop_
_entity_poly.entity_id
_entity_poly.type
_entity_poly.pdbx_seq_one_letter_code
_entity_poly.pdbx_strand_id
1 'polypeptide(L)'
;MERFKGWYQLQHDKHQKEKQRTAQIEQNRAKKAEEARLMREKKQAWKLYSDTVWKLTKAQPLHTLPNYDKRDFTTYQLDHIVSVTDGFRYGLPCDWIADISNLRIIEASANMIKGMKSEPEPLTKMLQRAKSSNSTISG
;
A
#
# COMPACT_ATOMS: atom_id res chain seq x y z
N MET A 1 -16.04 -5.60 65.38
CA MET A 1 -14.82 -5.94 64.60
C MET A 1 -15.07 -6.17 63.10
N GLU A 2 -16.28 -6.50 62.64
CA GLU A 2 -16.55 -6.77 61.20
C GLU A 2 -16.46 -5.54 60.28
N ARG A 3 -16.86 -4.36 60.75
CA ARG A 3 -16.81 -3.10 59.95
C ARG A 3 -15.40 -2.71 59.48
N PHE A 4 -14.35 -3.14 60.17
CA PHE A 4 -12.96 -2.81 59.82
C PHE A 4 -12.40 -3.70 58.69
N LYS A 5 -12.85 -4.96 58.61
CA LYS A 5 -12.46 -5.90 57.54
C LYS A 5 -13.00 -5.49 56.17
N GLY A 6 -14.21 -4.91 56.13
CA GLY A 6 -14.83 -4.42 54.90
C GLY A 6 -14.11 -3.23 54.27
N TRP A 7 -13.63 -2.27 55.08
CA TRP A 7 -12.90 -1.09 54.57
C TRP A 7 -11.55 -1.49 53.94
N TYR A 8 -10.82 -2.42 54.55
CA TYR A 8 -9.56 -2.92 54.00
C TYR A 8 -9.75 -3.65 52.66
N GLN A 9 -10.76 -4.52 52.56
CA GLN A 9 -11.10 -5.21 51.30
C GLN A 9 -11.49 -4.21 50.20
N LEU A 10 -12.28 -3.20 50.52
CA LEU A 10 -12.65 -2.13 49.59
C LEU A 10 -11.44 -1.35 49.05
N GLN A 11 -10.45 -1.06 49.90
CA GLN A 11 -9.22 -0.38 49.47
C GLN A 11 -8.36 -1.29 48.58
N HIS A 12 -8.24 -2.57 48.94
CA HIS A 12 -7.52 -3.54 48.13
C HIS A 12 -8.16 -3.69 46.74
N ASP A 13 -9.47 -3.83 46.66
CA ASP A 13 -10.19 -4.00 45.40
C ASP A 13 -10.09 -2.76 44.50
N LYS A 14 -10.14 -1.55 45.10
CA LYS A 14 -9.89 -0.29 44.37
C LYS A 14 -8.49 -0.25 43.77
N HIS A 15 -7.47 -0.64 44.53
CA HIS A 15 -6.08 -0.69 44.06
C HIS A 15 -5.90 -1.71 42.93
N GLN A 16 -6.50 -2.90 43.05
CA GLN A 16 -6.45 -3.91 42.00
C GLN A 16 -7.16 -3.43 40.73
N LYS A 17 -8.32 -2.78 40.85
CA LYS A 17 -9.03 -2.18 39.70
C LYS A 17 -8.21 -1.09 39.02
N GLU A 18 -7.53 -0.23 39.79
CA GLU A 18 -6.67 0.83 39.23
C GLU A 18 -5.43 0.23 38.53
N LYS A 19 -4.82 -0.80 39.11
CA LYS A 19 -3.73 -1.56 38.45
C LYS A 19 -4.18 -2.20 37.14
N GLN A 20 -5.35 -2.83 37.13
CA GLN A 20 -5.91 -3.42 35.91
C GLN A 20 -6.20 -2.36 34.85
N ARG A 21 -6.76 -1.21 35.25
CA ARG A 21 -7.04 -0.09 34.35
C ARG A 21 -5.78 0.50 33.75
N THR A 22 -4.75 0.73 34.57
CA THR A 22 -3.46 1.27 34.10
C THR A 22 -2.76 0.31 33.14
N ALA A 23 -2.73 -0.98 33.45
CA ALA A 23 -2.21 -2.02 32.56
C ALA A 23 -2.97 -2.05 31.22
N GLN A 24 -4.30 -1.96 31.24
CA GLN A 24 -5.10 -1.92 30.01
C GLN A 24 -4.80 -0.67 29.16
N ILE A 25 -4.63 0.50 29.79
CA ILE A 25 -4.26 1.74 29.11
C ILE A 25 -2.89 1.59 28.44
N GLU A 26 -1.92 1.01 29.14
CA GLU A 26 -0.58 0.78 28.62
C GLU A 26 -0.59 -0.18 27.42
N GLN A 27 -1.32 -1.30 27.52
CA GLN A 27 -1.50 -2.22 26.40
C GLN A 27 -2.12 -1.54 25.18
N ASN A 28 -3.16 -0.73 25.37
CA ASN A 28 -3.80 0.01 24.29
C ASN A 28 -2.85 1.03 23.64
N ARG A 29 -2.01 1.71 24.46
CA ARG A 29 -0.98 2.64 23.96
C ARG A 29 0.08 1.90 23.15
N ALA A 30 0.56 0.76 23.64
CA ALA A 30 1.55 -0.05 22.93
C ALA A 30 1.00 -0.55 21.58
N LYS A 31 -0.24 -1.07 21.56
CA LYS A 31 -0.91 -1.49 20.33
C LYS A 31 -1.02 -0.35 19.32
N LYS A 32 -1.47 0.83 19.77
CA LYS A 32 -1.59 2.01 18.91
C LYS A 32 -0.23 2.48 18.37
N ALA A 33 0.82 2.41 19.19
CA ALA A 33 2.18 2.76 18.77
C ALA A 33 2.69 1.79 17.68
N GLU A 34 2.43 0.50 17.84
CA GLU A 34 2.80 -0.52 16.86
C GLU A 34 2.05 -0.35 15.53
N GLU A 35 0.73 -0.13 15.59
CA GLU A 35 -0.08 0.18 14.40
C GLU A 35 0.44 1.43 13.67
N ALA A 36 0.80 2.49 14.41
CA ALA A 36 1.38 3.70 13.83
C ALA A 36 2.74 3.44 13.17
N ARG A 37 3.57 2.57 13.75
CA ARG A 37 4.87 2.16 13.18
C ARG A 37 4.67 1.42 11.86
N LEU A 38 3.83 0.38 11.85
CA LEU A 38 3.53 -0.41 10.65
C LEU A 38 2.96 0.46 9.52
N MET A 39 2.07 1.40 9.86
CA MET A 39 1.53 2.36 8.89
C MET A 39 2.59 3.29 8.32
N ARG A 40 3.55 3.74 9.13
CA ARG A 40 4.68 4.58 8.68
C ARG A 40 5.59 3.80 7.72
N GLU A 41 5.94 2.57 8.07
CA GLU A 41 6.79 1.70 7.24
C GLU A 41 6.11 1.40 5.90
N LYS A 42 4.82 1.05 5.91
CA LYS A 42 4.04 0.83 4.68
C LYS A 42 4.00 2.09 3.80
N LYS A 43 3.84 3.27 4.39
CA LYS A 43 3.86 4.55 3.67
C LYS A 43 5.24 4.83 3.03
N GLN A 44 6.32 4.52 3.73
CA GLN A 44 7.68 4.65 3.21
C GLN A 44 7.96 3.67 2.08
N ALA A 45 7.57 2.40 2.23
CA ALA A 45 7.69 1.39 1.19
C ALA A 45 6.90 1.76 -0.06
N TRP A 46 5.66 2.22 0.10
CA TRP A 46 4.84 2.73 -1.01
C TRP A 46 5.53 3.89 -1.74
N LYS A 47 6.04 4.87 -0.99
CA LYS A 47 6.72 6.03 -1.58
C LYS A 47 7.95 5.62 -2.38
N LEU A 48 8.79 4.75 -1.82
CA LEU A 48 9.98 4.26 -2.51
C LEU A 48 9.62 3.51 -3.79
N TYR A 49 8.61 2.65 -3.73
CA TYR A 49 8.09 1.91 -4.88
C TYR A 49 7.59 2.86 -5.96
N SER A 50 6.69 3.79 -5.60
CA SER A 50 6.09 4.73 -6.56
C SER A 50 7.14 5.64 -7.18
N ASP A 51 8.09 6.15 -6.41
CA ASP A 51 9.16 7.03 -6.90
C ASP A 51 10.06 6.26 -7.90
N THR A 52 10.35 4.99 -7.61
CA THR A 52 11.15 4.13 -8.48
C THR A 52 10.43 3.83 -9.79
N VAL A 53 9.14 3.46 -9.75
CA VAL A 53 8.32 3.26 -10.95
C VAL A 53 8.31 4.53 -11.80
N TRP A 54 8.03 5.69 -11.22
CA TRP A 54 7.99 6.95 -11.97
C TRP A 54 9.35 7.35 -12.55
N LYS A 55 10.45 7.09 -11.84
CA LYS A 55 11.80 7.29 -12.35
C LYS A 55 12.04 6.43 -13.60
N LEU A 56 11.67 5.15 -13.57
CA LEU A 56 11.82 4.22 -14.68
C LEU A 56 10.88 4.56 -15.84
N THR A 57 9.63 4.93 -15.57
CA THR A 57 8.65 5.35 -16.58
C THR A 57 9.13 6.56 -17.36
N LYS A 58 9.75 7.55 -16.70
CA LYS A 58 10.30 8.74 -17.38
C LYS A 58 11.51 8.44 -18.26
N ALA A 59 12.19 7.31 -18.03
CA ALA A 59 13.32 6.86 -18.84
C ALA A 59 12.88 6.07 -20.09
N GLN A 60 11.61 5.66 -20.18
CA GLN A 60 11.08 4.98 -21.36
C GLN A 60 10.98 5.94 -22.56
N PRO A 61 11.02 5.43 -23.81
CA PRO A 61 10.84 6.24 -25.00
C PRO A 61 9.36 6.64 -25.19
N LEU A 62 8.80 7.45 -24.28
CA LEU A 62 7.37 7.79 -24.25
C LEU A 62 6.84 8.40 -25.56
N HIS A 63 7.72 9.03 -26.34
CA HIS A 63 7.39 9.60 -27.65
C HIS A 63 6.93 8.57 -28.69
N THR A 64 7.19 7.28 -28.46
CA THR A 64 6.71 6.20 -29.35
C THR A 64 5.30 5.72 -29.01
N LEU A 65 4.71 6.21 -27.91
CA LEU A 65 3.34 5.83 -27.54
C LEU A 65 2.32 6.51 -28.47
N PRO A 66 1.23 5.81 -28.84
CA PRO A 66 0.12 6.44 -29.54
C PRO A 66 -0.45 7.63 -28.75
N ASN A 67 -0.82 8.71 -29.46
CA ASN A 67 -1.31 9.96 -28.90
C ASN A 67 -0.30 10.75 -28.05
N TYR A 68 1.01 10.48 -28.15
CA TYR A 68 2.02 11.27 -27.45
C TYR A 68 2.00 12.75 -27.83
N ASP A 69 1.74 13.04 -29.09
CA ASP A 69 1.54 14.39 -29.64
C ASP A 69 0.38 15.15 -28.98
N LYS A 70 -0.64 14.42 -28.50
CA LYS A 70 -1.81 14.99 -27.83
C LYS A 70 -1.62 15.17 -26.33
N ARG A 71 -0.53 14.65 -25.77
CA ARG A 71 -0.30 14.60 -24.33
C ARG A 71 -0.21 16.02 -23.75
N ASP A 72 -1.02 16.27 -22.74
CA ASP A 72 -1.00 17.49 -21.96
C ASP A 72 -1.37 17.15 -20.49
N PHE A 73 -1.71 18.15 -19.69
CA PHE A 73 -2.13 17.93 -18.30
C PHE A 73 -3.65 17.74 -18.15
N THR A 74 -4.44 17.99 -19.19
CA THR A 74 -5.89 18.24 -19.09
C THR A 74 -6.76 17.34 -19.96
N THR A 75 -6.27 16.92 -21.12
CA THR A 75 -6.98 16.16 -22.14
C THR A 75 -6.41 14.76 -22.29
N TYR A 76 -5.09 14.57 -22.40
CA TYR A 76 -4.48 13.26 -22.59
C TYR A 76 -3.34 13.03 -21.59
N GLN A 77 -3.52 12.03 -20.73
CA GLN A 77 -2.62 11.73 -19.63
C GLN A 77 -1.92 10.39 -19.83
N LEU A 78 -0.71 10.30 -19.29
CA LEU A 78 0.03 9.03 -19.21
C LEU A 78 -0.61 8.16 -18.12
N ASP A 79 -1.01 6.95 -18.51
CA ASP A 79 -1.63 5.95 -17.64
C ASP A 79 -0.82 4.66 -17.65
N HIS A 80 -0.84 3.96 -16.51
CA HIS A 80 -0.32 2.60 -16.39
C HIS A 80 -1.49 1.61 -16.54
N ILE A 81 -1.42 0.75 -17.55
CA ILE A 81 -2.43 -0.28 -17.85
C ILE A 81 -2.66 -1.16 -16.61
N VAL A 82 -1.58 -1.68 -16.03
CA VAL A 82 -1.53 -2.22 -14.66
C VAL A 82 -1.09 -1.11 -13.73
N SER A 83 -1.94 -0.75 -12.78
CA SER A 83 -1.71 0.42 -11.92
C SER A 83 -0.53 0.22 -10.98
N VAL A 84 0.16 1.32 -10.65
CA VAL A 84 1.24 1.34 -9.64
C VAL A 84 0.76 0.79 -8.30
N THR A 85 -0.52 0.99 -7.97
CA THR A 85 -1.12 0.52 -6.71
C THR A 85 -1.23 -1.00 -6.67
N ASP A 86 -1.73 -1.61 -7.76
CA ASP A 86 -1.79 -3.07 -7.83
C ASP A 86 -0.38 -3.67 -7.93
N GLY A 87 0.53 -3.00 -8.65
CA GLY A 87 1.94 -3.36 -8.67
C GLY A 87 2.54 -3.48 -7.26
N PHE A 88 2.36 -2.46 -6.43
CA PHE A 88 2.81 -2.50 -5.02
C PHE A 88 2.06 -3.56 -4.20
N ARG A 89 0.73 -3.64 -4.34
CA ARG A 89 -0.09 -4.59 -3.57
C ARG A 89 0.33 -6.04 -3.80
N TYR A 90 0.66 -6.39 -5.03
CA TYR A 90 1.03 -7.75 -5.41
C TYR A 90 2.55 -7.99 -5.46
N GLY A 91 3.36 -7.01 -5.07
CA GLY A 91 4.82 -7.14 -5.08
C GLY A 91 5.40 -7.30 -6.49
N LEU A 92 4.78 -6.69 -7.50
CA LEU A 92 5.28 -6.73 -8.87
C LEU A 92 6.54 -5.85 -9.01
N PRO A 93 7.55 -6.29 -9.77
CA PRO A 93 8.77 -5.52 -10.01
C PRO A 93 8.50 -4.12 -10.60
N CYS A 94 9.25 -3.11 -10.15
CA CYS A 94 9.07 -1.72 -10.59
C CYS A 94 9.33 -1.55 -12.10
N ASP A 95 10.29 -2.30 -12.66
CA ASP A 95 10.61 -2.34 -14.08
C ASP A 95 9.46 -2.91 -14.92
N TRP A 96 8.71 -3.90 -14.42
CA TRP A 96 7.53 -4.42 -15.13
C TRP A 96 6.40 -3.40 -15.17
N ILE A 97 6.15 -2.69 -14.06
CA ILE A 97 5.12 -1.65 -14.03
C ILE A 97 5.54 -0.44 -14.88
N ALA A 98 6.83 -0.10 -14.88
CA ALA A 98 7.34 1.05 -15.61
C ALA A 98 7.60 0.79 -17.10
N ASP A 99 7.60 -0.47 -17.54
CA ASP A 99 7.88 -0.87 -18.92
C ASP A 99 6.92 -0.22 -19.91
N ILE A 100 7.42 0.15 -21.09
CA ILE A 100 6.61 0.82 -22.10
C ILE A 100 5.38 0.03 -22.54
N SER A 101 5.42 -1.31 -22.50
CA SER A 101 4.25 -2.14 -22.80
C SER A 101 3.11 -2.01 -21.78
N ASN A 102 3.40 -1.50 -20.58
CA ASN A 102 2.41 -1.20 -19.55
C ASN A 102 1.96 0.27 -19.55
N LEU A 103 2.45 1.09 -20.49
CA LEU A 103 2.13 2.51 -20.58
C LEU A 103 1.19 2.78 -21.74
N ARG A 104 0.30 3.74 -21.55
CA ARG A 104 -0.55 4.28 -22.62
C ARG A 104 -0.87 5.74 -22.37
N ILE A 105 -1.24 6.45 -23.43
CA ILE A 105 -1.75 7.82 -23.32
C ILE A 105 -3.24 7.77 -23.65
N ILE A 106 -4.06 8.11 -22.66
CA ILE A 106 -5.52 8.05 -22.74
C ILE A 106 -6.13 9.39 -22.35
N GLU A 107 -7.38 9.59 -22.76
CA GLU A 107 -8.12 10.78 -22.37
C GLU A 107 -8.27 10.89 -20.85
N ALA A 108 -8.18 12.10 -20.32
CA ALA A 108 -8.30 12.38 -18.89
C ALA A 108 -9.65 11.89 -18.32
N SER A 109 -10.72 11.98 -19.12
CA SER A 109 -12.05 11.42 -18.80
C SER A 109 -11.99 9.91 -18.60
N ALA A 110 -11.36 9.17 -19.53
CA ALA A 110 -11.18 7.73 -19.44
C ALA A 110 -10.26 7.34 -18.26
N ASN A 111 -9.18 8.11 -18.04
CA ASN A 111 -8.28 7.91 -16.91
C ASN A 111 -9.00 8.09 -15.56
N MET A 112 -9.86 9.11 -15.46
CA MET A 112 -10.66 9.37 -14.26
C MET A 112 -11.66 8.24 -13.98
N ILE A 113 -12.32 7.70 -15.03
CA ILE A 113 -13.25 6.56 -14.89
C ILE A 113 -12.51 5.30 -14.42
N LYS A 114 -11.30 5.06 -14.95
CA LYS A 114 -10.43 3.94 -14.53
C LYS A 114 -9.98 4.09 -13.07
N GLY A 115 -9.55 5.29 -12.68
CA GLY A 115 -9.01 5.58 -11.37
C GLY A 115 -7.80 4.69 -11.05
N MET A 116 -7.82 4.02 -9.90
CA MET A 116 -6.70 3.19 -9.43
C MET A 116 -6.75 1.73 -9.93
N LYS A 117 -7.72 1.39 -10.77
CA LYS A 117 -7.93 0.02 -11.24
C LYS A 117 -6.95 -0.33 -12.36
N SER A 118 -6.50 -1.58 -12.36
CA SER A 118 -5.78 -2.17 -13.50
C SER A 118 -6.77 -2.75 -14.50
N GLU A 119 -6.33 -2.86 -15.76
CA GLU A 119 -7.00 -3.74 -16.71
C GLU A 119 -6.86 -5.22 -16.23
N PRO A 120 -7.94 -6.00 -16.14
CA PRO A 120 -7.90 -7.33 -15.51
C PRO A 120 -6.96 -8.32 -16.20
N GLU A 121 -6.92 -8.30 -17.53
CA GLU A 121 -6.18 -9.27 -18.33
C GLU A 121 -4.65 -9.04 -18.26
N PRO A 122 -4.13 -7.81 -18.48
CA PRO A 122 -2.72 -7.50 -18.27
C PRO A 122 -2.23 -7.79 -16.84
N LEU A 123 -3.05 -7.46 -15.83
CA LEU A 123 -2.71 -7.76 -14.43
C LEU A 123 -2.57 -9.28 -14.21
N THR A 124 -3.51 -10.07 -14.73
CA THR A 124 -3.49 -11.54 -14.61
C THR A 124 -2.23 -12.13 -15.23
N LYS A 125 -1.83 -11.66 -16.42
CA LYS A 125 -0.60 -12.08 -17.09
C LYS A 125 0.65 -11.77 -16.27
N MET A 126 0.76 -10.57 -15.71
CA MET A 126 1.89 -10.20 -14.85
C MET A 126 1.96 -11.08 -13.59
N LEU A 127 0.82 -11.37 -12.96
CA LEU A 127 0.76 -12.25 -11.79
C LEU A 127 1.15 -13.69 -12.12
N GLN A 128 0.74 -14.22 -13.27
CA GLN A 128 1.16 -15.54 -13.73
C GLN A 128 2.68 -15.60 -13.96
N ARG A 129 3.24 -14.58 -14.63
CA ARG A 129 4.69 -14.46 -14.84
C ARG A 129 5.47 -14.44 -13.52
N ALA A 130 4.99 -13.69 -12.52
CA ALA A 130 5.61 -13.64 -11.19
C ALA A 130 5.61 -15.00 -10.50
N LYS A 131 4.50 -15.76 -10.58
CA LYS A 131 4.41 -17.11 -10.01
C LYS A 131 5.38 -18.09 -10.68
N SER A 132 5.46 -18.08 -12.02
CA SER A 132 6.36 -18.97 -12.75
C SER A 132 7.83 -18.69 -12.44
N SER A 133 8.21 -17.42 -12.29
CA SER A 133 9.59 -17.01 -11.98
C SER A 133 10.07 -17.52 -10.61
N ASN A 134 9.16 -17.63 -9.64
CA ASN A 134 9.47 -18.14 -8.30
C ASN A 134 9.57 -19.67 -8.26
N SER A 135 8.95 -20.39 -9.20
CA SER A 135 8.98 -21.86 -9.24
C SER A 135 10.27 -22.44 -9.83
N THR A 136 11.06 -21.64 -10.56
CA THR A 136 12.29 -22.08 -11.25
C THR A 136 13.52 -22.05 -10.34
N ILE A 137 13.45 -21.41 -9.16
CA ILE A 137 14.60 -21.27 -8.24
C ILE A 137 14.63 -22.40 -7.18
N SER A 138 13.61 -23.26 -7.14
CA SER A 138 13.47 -24.34 -6.13
C SER A 138 13.63 -25.76 -6.69
N GLY A 139 14.33 -25.95 -7.81
CA GLY A 139 14.71 -27.27 -8.36
C GLY A 139 16.19 -27.32 -8.68
#